data_AF-A0A939B718-F1
#
_entry.id   AF-A0A939B718-F1
#
_cell.length_a   1.000
_cell.length_b   1.000
_cell.length_c   1.000
_cell.angle_alpha   90.00
_cell.angle_beta   90.00
_cell.angle_gamma   90.00
#
_symmetry.space_group_name_H-M   'P 1'
#
loop_
_entity.id
_entity.type
_entity.pdbx_description
1 polymer ?
#
loop_
_entity_poly.entity_id
_entity_poly.type
_entity_poly.pdbx_seq_one_letter_code
_entity_poly.pdbx_strand_id
1 'polypeptide(L)'
;MATFKQAKRGLNERLGKLNELLNRRLHAATTSIPYEDWLETHQPYHWLAEFYQIIHDNGGFDVIIGNPPYVTFTDKSIPYNVDKFETKKDKNLFALVGEQCTIISNSKSSVGYIIPLSGLSIEGFKEFQRIIFKQRDSWNIFYSGDRNPSELFTGVKIRAGIFISRPQSSGRKFVTKYIKYYTSERPILFNKINYTECFDYISAPKLDKEIGKNVVTKIFSFDKKLSSEFYKEESIYYHAAPIYWCKALINLKILTENNLNIAGSYKKIDISNRYKNFAFILLNSTLFFYFWIAFSDCYSLTQKYFSMFRIPNVCDNSELKKVAKELSNDMIKI
;
A
#
# COMPACT_ATOMS: atom_id res chain seq x y z
N MET A 1 -11.13 50.06 -6.46
CA MET A 1 -10.94 49.00 -7.47
C MET A 1 -9.69 49.17 -8.34
N ALA A 2 -9.38 50.36 -8.88
CA ALA A 2 -8.18 50.60 -9.68
C ALA A 2 -6.85 50.30 -8.95
N THR A 3 -6.74 50.69 -7.67
CA THR A 3 -5.56 50.46 -6.82
C THR A 3 -5.27 48.98 -6.57
N PHE A 4 -6.31 48.17 -6.35
CA PHE A 4 -6.18 46.71 -6.18
C PHE A 4 -5.72 46.03 -7.48
N LYS A 5 -6.23 46.49 -8.63
CA LYS A 5 -5.83 46.00 -9.94
C LYS A 5 -4.35 46.33 -10.24
N GLN A 6 -3.90 47.54 -9.90
CA GLN A 6 -2.50 47.95 -10.04
C GLN A 6 -1.58 47.15 -9.10
N ALA A 7 -1.97 46.97 -7.83
CA ALA A 7 -1.19 46.18 -6.88
C ALA A 7 -1.04 44.71 -7.31
N LYS A 8 -2.13 44.09 -7.79
CA LYS A 8 -2.12 42.72 -8.32
C LYS A 8 -1.21 42.60 -9.54
N ARG A 9 -1.25 43.58 -10.46
CA ARG A 9 -0.35 43.62 -11.61
C ARG A 9 1.11 43.73 -11.19
N GLY A 10 1.44 44.65 -10.28
CA GLY A 10 2.81 44.81 -9.78
C GLY A 10 3.31 43.60 -8.98
N LEU A 11 2.43 42.84 -8.33
CA LEU A 11 2.78 41.54 -7.74
C LEU A 11 3.13 40.53 -8.84
N ASN A 12 2.27 40.35 -9.84
CA ASN A 12 2.52 39.41 -10.94
C ASN A 12 3.81 39.73 -11.70
N GLU A 13 4.12 41.01 -11.94
CA GLU A 13 5.38 41.42 -12.58
C GLU A 13 6.61 41.04 -11.74
N ARG A 14 6.54 41.17 -10.40
CA ARG A 14 7.62 40.75 -9.50
C ARG A 14 7.76 39.23 -9.44
N LEU A 15 6.65 38.49 -9.40
CA LEU A 15 6.66 37.03 -9.44
C LEU A 15 7.20 36.50 -10.76
N GLY A 16 6.89 37.16 -11.89
CA GLY A 16 7.47 36.83 -13.19
C GLY A 16 8.99 37.00 -13.21
N LYS A 17 9.52 38.10 -12.64
CA LYS A 17 10.97 38.31 -12.48
C LYS A 17 11.61 37.26 -11.56
N LEU A 18 10.93 36.89 -10.47
CA LEU A 18 11.40 35.84 -9.56
C LEU A 18 11.45 34.48 -10.27
N ASN A 19 10.41 34.13 -11.03
CA ASN A 19 10.34 32.88 -11.79
C ASN A 19 11.50 32.78 -12.79
N GLU A 20 11.77 33.85 -13.54
CA GLU A 20 12.89 33.91 -14.47
C GLU A 20 14.25 33.78 -13.78
N LEU A 21 14.43 34.42 -12.63
CA LEU A 21 15.63 34.25 -11.81
C LEU A 21 15.84 32.80 -11.36
N LEU A 22 14.76 32.15 -10.90
CA LEU A 22 14.79 30.75 -10.46
C LEU A 22 15.07 29.79 -11.62
N ASN A 23 14.50 30.04 -12.81
CA ASN A 23 14.79 29.29 -14.02
C ASN A 23 16.29 29.33 -14.35
N ARG A 24 16.89 30.53 -14.40
CA ARG A 24 18.33 30.69 -14.71
C ARG A 24 19.22 29.99 -13.69
N ARG A 25 18.86 30.05 -12.40
CA ARG A 25 19.62 29.34 -11.36
C ARG A 25 19.50 27.82 -11.48
N LEU A 26 18.30 27.31 -11.74
CA LEU A 26 18.08 25.88 -11.91
C LEU A 26 18.84 25.37 -13.14
N HIS A 27 18.77 26.10 -14.24
CA HIS A 27 19.50 25.81 -15.48
C HIS A 27 21.00 25.69 -15.24
N ALA A 28 21.62 26.72 -14.66
CA ALA A 28 23.06 26.76 -14.39
C ALA A 28 23.53 25.63 -13.44
N ALA A 29 22.64 25.13 -12.58
CA ALA A 29 22.95 24.07 -11.63
C ALA A 29 22.76 22.65 -12.20
N THR A 30 22.03 22.49 -13.30
CA THR A 30 21.54 21.16 -13.72
C THR A 30 21.95 20.74 -15.12
N THR A 31 22.35 21.67 -15.99
CA THR A 31 22.63 21.33 -17.39
C THR A 31 23.59 22.30 -18.07
N SER A 32 24.15 21.86 -19.20
CA SER A 32 24.94 22.68 -20.12
C SER A 32 24.21 22.98 -21.44
N ILE A 33 22.96 22.51 -21.60
CA ILE A 33 22.10 22.86 -22.75
C ILE A 33 21.92 24.38 -22.80
N PRO A 34 21.82 25.06 -23.95
CA PRO A 34 21.50 26.50 -24.00
C PRO A 34 20.21 26.84 -23.23
N TYR A 35 20.16 28.01 -22.57
CA TYR A 35 19.05 28.37 -21.68
C TYR A 35 17.69 28.35 -22.37
N GLU A 36 17.58 28.93 -23.57
CA GLU A 36 16.32 29.01 -24.32
C GLU A 36 15.80 27.61 -24.70
N ASP A 37 16.67 26.76 -25.27
CA ASP A 37 16.32 25.38 -25.62
C ASP A 37 15.91 24.56 -24.38
N TRP A 38 16.61 24.75 -23.26
CA TRP A 38 16.28 24.09 -22.00
C TRP A 38 14.94 24.58 -21.44
N LEU A 39 14.69 25.89 -21.46
CA LEU A 39 13.45 26.48 -20.96
C LEU A 39 12.26 25.97 -21.79
N GLU A 40 12.39 25.94 -23.12
CA GLU A 40 11.37 25.42 -24.02
C GLU A 40 11.06 23.95 -23.74
N THR A 41 12.08 23.11 -23.60
CA THR A 41 11.92 21.65 -23.46
C THR A 41 11.56 21.18 -22.04
N HIS A 42 12.03 21.87 -20.99
CA HIS A 42 11.90 21.40 -19.60
C HIS A 42 10.78 22.09 -18.82
N GLN A 43 10.32 23.28 -19.23
CA GLN A 43 9.20 24.01 -18.64
C GLN A 43 9.20 23.97 -17.09
N PRO A 44 10.25 24.49 -16.45
CA PRO A 44 10.43 24.41 -15.00
C PRO A 44 9.26 25.04 -14.24
N TYR A 45 8.84 24.38 -13.16
CA TYR A 45 7.76 24.83 -12.30
C TYR A 45 8.24 25.13 -10.89
N HIS A 46 8.15 26.40 -10.48
CA HIS A 46 8.60 26.85 -9.17
C HIS A 46 7.42 27.16 -8.25
N TRP A 47 7.11 26.24 -7.33
CA TRP A 47 6.07 26.43 -6.31
C TRP A 47 6.20 27.76 -5.57
N LEU A 48 7.43 28.18 -5.26
CA LEU A 48 7.73 29.45 -4.60
C LEU A 48 7.31 30.68 -5.43
N ALA A 49 7.46 30.65 -6.75
CA ALA A 49 7.08 31.78 -7.59
C ALA A 49 5.57 31.81 -7.85
N GLU A 50 4.96 30.64 -8.06
CA GLU A 50 3.52 30.53 -8.35
C GLU A 50 2.67 30.82 -7.11
N PHE A 51 3.11 30.33 -5.94
CA PHE A 51 2.36 30.41 -4.69
C PHE A 51 3.19 31.09 -3.60
N TYR A 52 3.78 32.25 -3.91
CA TYR A 52 4.74 32.92 -3.02
C TYR A 52 4.22 33.11 -1.59
N GLN A 53 3.03 33.69 -1.41
CA GLN A 53 2.48 33.88 -0.07
C GLN A 53 2.28 32.55 0.68
N ILE A 54 1.83 31.50 -0.02
CA ILE A 54 1.58 30.19 0.59
C ILE A 54 2.91 29.53 0.98
N ILE A 55 3.89 29.51 0.08
CA ILE A 55 5.15 28.80 0.29
C ILE A 55 6.10 29.61 1.19
N HIS A 56 6.30 30.90 0.92
CA HIS A 56 7.23 31.76 1.65
C HIS A 56 6.63 32.23 2.97
N ASP A 57 5.46 32.87 2.95
CA ASP A 57 4.92 33.53 4.16
C ASP A 57 4.24 32.54 5.10
N ASN A 58 3.51 31.55 4.55
CA ASN A 58 2.78 30.55 5.35
C ASN A 58 3.54 29.22 5.52
N GLY A 59 4.69 29.06 4.86
CA GLY A 59 5.53 27.85 4.94
C GLY A 59 4.95 26.61 4.25
N GLY A 60 3.90 26.75 3.43
CA GLY A 60 3.24 25.67 2.70
C GLY A 60 1.70 25.70 2.78
N PHE A 61 1.06 24.78 2.06
CA PHE A 61 -0.40 24.67 1.96
C PHE A 61 -1.04 24.12 3.24
N ASP A 62 -2.10 24.74 3.76
CA ASP A 62 -2.82 24.24 4.95
C ASP A 62 -3.58 22.93 4.71
N VAL A 63 -4.03 22.69 3.49
CA VAL A 63 -4.77 21.50 3.09
C VAL A 63 -4.32 21.06 1.71
N ILE A 64 -4.00 19.78 1.57
CA ILE A 64 -3.75 19.14 0.28
C ILE A 64 -4.65 17.92 0.17
N ILE A 65 -5.51 17.90 -0.84
CA ILE A 65 -6.36 16.76 -1.18
C ILE A 65 -6.19 16.37 -2.63
N GLY A 66 -6.31 15.08 -2.96
CA GLY A 66 -6.30 14.67 -4.37
C GLY A 66 -6.47 13.17 -4.62
N ASN A 67 -6.45 12.84 -5.90
CA ASN A 67 -6.37 11.48 -6.41
C ASN A 67 -5.11 11.39 -7.30
N PRO A 68 -3.91 11.16 -6.71
CA PRO A 68 -2.66 11.11 -7.46
C PRO A 68 -2.69 10.04 -8.57
N PRO A 69 -1.90 10.16 -9.64
CA PRO A 69 -1.90 9.21 -10.74
C PRO A 69 -1.32 7.84 -10.35
N TYR A 70 -1.99 6.76 -10.76
CA TYR A 70 -1.63 5.37 -10.42
C TYR A 70 -0.79 4.73 -11.52
N VAL A 71 0.39 5.29 -11.79
CA VAL A 71 1.23 4.91 -12.93
C VAL A 71 2.57 4.39 -12.43
N THR A 72 2.86 3.13 -12.75
CA THR A 72 4.20 2.56 -12.54
C THR A 72 5.17 3.14 -13.57
N PHE A 73 6.39 3.45 -13.15
CA PHE A 73 7.40 3.99 -14.05
C PHE A 73 8.76 3.28 -13.92
N THR A 74 9.55 3.37 -14.99
CA THR A 74 10.98 3.08 -15.02
C THR A 74 11.74 4.37 -15.31
N ASP A 75 13.06 4.37 -15.12
CA ASP A 75 13.89 5.54 -15.41
C ASP A 75 13.85 5.93 -16.90
N LYS A 76 13.43 5.01 -17.79
CA LYS A 76 13.26 5.26 -19.23
C LYS A 76 11.87 5.77 -19.61
N SER A 77 10.86 5.57 -18.77
CA SER A 77 9.46 5.86 -19.14
C SER A 77 8.97 7.25 -18.72
N ILE A 78 9.75 7.97 -17.90
CA ILE A 78 9.46 9.35 -17.51
C ILE A 78 10.41 10.30 -18.24
N PRO A 79 9.92 11.37 -18.87
CA PRO A 79 10.75 12.31 -19.62
C PRO A 79 11.47 13.33 -18.72
N TYR A 80 11.39 13.18 -17.40
CA TYR A 80 11.92 14.13 -16.40
C TYR A 80 12.66 13.40 -15.28
N ASN A 81 13.58 14.11 -14.62
CA ASN A 81 14.40 13.58 -13.54
C ASN A 81 13.61 13.58 -12.20
N VAL A 82 13.67 12.45 -11.48
CA VAL A 82 13.04 12.26 -10.17
C VAL A 82 14.03 11.76 -9.11
N ASP A 83 15.33 11.90 -9.35
CA ASP A 83 16.41 11.39 -8.49
C ASP A 83 16.44 12.05 -7.11
N LYS A 84 15.89 13.27 -7.01
CA LYS A 84 15.74 14.00 -5.75
C LYS A 84 14.69 13.40 -4.81
N PHE A 85 13.80 12.55 -5.31
CA PHE A 85 12.73 11.96 -4.51
C PHE A 85 13.19 10.67 -3.86
N GLU A 86 13.04 10.57 -2.54
CA GLU A 86 13.31 9.34 -1.79
C GLU A 86 12.43 8.18 -2.28
N THR A 87 11.20 8.50 -2.69
CA THR A 87 10.19 7.56 -3.22
C THR A 87 10.43 7.12 -4.66
N LYS A 88 11.52 7.55 -5.33
CA LYS A 88 11.89 7.04 -6.67
C LYS A 88 11.97 5.51 -6.70
N LYS A 89 12.40 4.89 -5.60
CA LYS A 89 12.55 3.42 -5.47
C LYS A 89 11.22 2.67 -5.46
N ASP A 90 10.13 3.34 -5.13
CA ASP A 90 8.79 2.76 -5.07
C ASP A 90 8.16 2.63 -6.48
N LYS A 91 8.77 3.26 -7.49
CA LYS A 91 8.44 3.12 -8.92
C LYS A 91 6.97 3.38 -9.28
N ASN A 92 6.28 4.23 -8.53
CA ASN A 92 4.92 4.67 -8.85
C ASN A 92 4.74 6.18 -8.67
N LEU A 93 4.05 6.84 -9.61
CA LEU A 93 3.88 8.30 -9.59
C LEU A 93 3.13 8.80 -8.37
N PHE A 94 2.16 8.05 -7.81
CA PHE A 94 1.47 8.51 -6.59
C PHE A 94 2.43 8.68 -5.41
N ALA A 95 3.51 7.91 -5.35
CA ALA A 95 4.49 7.97 -4.28
C ALA A 95 5.30 9.27 -4.37
N LEU A 96 5.76 9.62 -5.59
CA LEU A 96 6.43 10.89 -5.87
C LEU A 96 5.52 12.09 -5.54
N VAL A 97 4.25 12.01 -5.95
CA VAL A 97 3.27 13.07 -5.68
C VAL A 97 3.04 13.23 -4.18
N GLY A 98 2.86 12.15 -3.42
CA GLY A 98 2.65 12.29 -1.99
C GLY A 98 3.88 12.74 -1.20
N GLU A 99 5.10 12.42 -1.66
CA GLU A 99 6.33 13.04 -1.16
C GLU A 99 6.35 14.55 -1.48
N GLN A 100 6.05 14.94 -2.72
CA GLN A 100 5.97 16.34 -3.12
C GLN A 100 4.94 17.12 -2.28
N CYS A 101 3.78 16.53 -2.02
CA CYS A 101 2.77 17.15 -1.16
C CYS A 101 3.26 17.32 0.28
N THR A 102 4.11 16.43 0.80
CA THR A 102 4.75 16.61 2.12
C THR A 102 5.74 17.77 2.09
N ILE A 103 6.49 17.94 0.99
CA ILE A 103 7.46 19.05 0.81
C ILE A 103 6.77 20.42 0.77
N ILE A 104 5.62 20.54 0.13
CA ILE A 104 4.89 21.81 -0.02
C ILE A 104 3.86 22.06 1.10
N SER A 105 3.81 21.16 2.10
CA SER A 105 2.96 21.31 3.28
C SER A 105 3.65 22.16 4.35
N ASN A 106 2.87 22.98 5.04
CA ASN A 106 3.30 23.62 6.29
C ASN A 106 3.20 22.64 7.49
N SER A 107 3.65 23.11 8.66
CA SER A 107 3.71 22.30 9.89
C SER A 107 2.35 21.93 10.50
N LYS A 108 1.25 22.54 10.01
CA LYS A 108 -0.13 22.31 10.45
C LYS A 108 -0.99 21.64 9.36
N SER A 109 -0.41 21.33 8.20
CA SER A 109 -1.13 20.90 7.03
C SER A 109 -1.90 19.61 7.23
N SER A 110 -3.14 19.58 6.78
CA SER A 110 -3.90 18.34 6.64
C SER A 110 -3.78 17.81 5.22
N VAL A 111 -3.55 16.51 5.10
CA VAL A 111 -3.18 15.90 3.83
C VAL A 111 -4.04 14.68 3.61
N GLY A 112 -4.67 14.55 2.44
CA GLY A 112 -5.49 13.40 2.12
C GLY A 112 -5.44 12.98 0.65
N TYR A 113 -5.32 11.68 0.39
CA TYR A 113 -5.30 11.15 -0.96
C TYR A 113 -6.08 9.86 -1.09
N ILE A 114 -6.56 9.61 -2.30
CA ILE A 114 -7.02 8.29 -2.70
C ILE A 114 -5.92 7.66 -3.57
N ILE A 115 -5.40 6.51 -3.15
CA ILE A 115 -4.33 5.77 -3.84
C ILE A 115 -4.63 4.27 -3.87
N PRO A 116 -3.91 3.44 -4.64
CA PRO A 116 -4.04 1.99 -4.52
C PRO A 116 -3.66 1.56 -3.10
N LEU A 117 -4.42 0.66 -2.49
CA LEU A 117 -4.19 0.26 -1.09
C LEU A 117 -2.80 -0.34 -0.85
N SER A 118 -2.17 -0.86 -1.90
CA SER A 118 -0.80 -1.37 -1.84
C SER A 118 0.16 -0.29 -1.37
N GLY A 119 -0.02 0.97 -1.79
CA GLY A 119 0.77 2.12 -1.34
C GLY A 119 0.84 2.26 0.18
N LEU A 120 -0.23 1.88 0.88
CA LEU A 120 -0.33 1.95 2.33
C LEU A 120 0.02 0.64 3.04
N SER A 121 0.11 -0.48 2.32
CA SER A 121 0.06 -1.82 2.93
C SER A 121 1.33 -2.65 2.72
N ILE A 122 1.94 -2.59 1.54
CA ILE A 122 3.02 -3.50 1.15
C ILE A 122 4.40 -2.84 1.30
N GLU A 123 5.41 -3.67 1.52
CA GLU A 123 6.81 -3.23 1.68
C GLU A 123 7.42 -2.58 0.43
N GLY A 124 6.86 -2.84 -0.76
CA GLY A 124 7.29 -2.18 -1.99
C GLY A 124 7.10 -0.65 -2.00
N PHE A 125 6.34 -0.10 -1.04
CA PHE A 125 6.12 1.33 -0.84
C PHE A 125 6.64 1.82 0.51
N LYS A 126 7.70 1.19 1.02
CA LYS A 126 8.23 1.46 2.36
C LYS A 126 8.71 2.90 2.52
N GLU A 127 9.37 3.46 1.50
CA GLU A 127 9.89 4.83 1.59
C GLU A 127 8.74 5.85 1.54
N PHE A 128 7.75 5.63 0.68
CA PHE A 128 6.53 6.42 0.69
C PHE A 128 5.81 6.37 2.05
N GLN A 129 5.62 5.17 2.61
CA GLN A 129 5.00 4.98 3.93
C GLN A 129 5.77 5.71 5.04
N ARG A 130 7.11 5.65 5.01
CA ARG A 130 7.96 6.35 5.97
C ARG A 130 7.72 7.86 5.93
N ILE A 131 7.62 8.44 4.74
CA ILE A 131 7.44 9.88 4.56
C ILE A 131 6.05 10.31 5.02
N ILE A 132 4.98 9.65 4.55
CA ILE A 132 3.61 10.12 4.82
C ILE A 132 3.15 9.89 6.26
N PHE A 133 3.73 8.92 6.97
CA PHE A 133 3.38 8.64 8.37
C PHE A 133 4.28 9.37 9.39
N LYS A 134 5.39 9.97 8.97
CA LYS A 134 6.34 10.62 9.87
C LYS A 134 5.72 11.82 10.58
N GLN A 135 5.64 11.78 11.91
CA GLN A 135 5.13 12.87 12.78
C GLN A 135 3.70 13.29 12.42
N ARG A 136 2.85 12.31 12.09
CA ARG A 136 1.47 12.55 11.68
C ARG A 136 0.53 11.49 12.25
N ASP A 137 -0.57 11.93 12.83
CA ASP A 137 -1.71 11.04 13.01
C ASP A 137 -2.33 10.79 11.64
N SER A 138 -2.65 9.52 11.33
CA SER A 138 -3.25 9.14 10.04
C SER A 138 -4.47 8.24 10.20
N TRP A 139 -5.41 8.37 9.27
CA TRP A 139 -6.60 7.55 9.12
C TRP A 139 -6.55 6.88 7.76
N ASN A 140 -6.56 5.55 7.75
CA ASN A 140 -6.33 4.72 6.59
C ASN A 140 -7.54 3.82 6.37
N ILE A 141 -8.26 4.03 5.28
CA ILE A 141 -9.47 3.29 4.92
C ILE A 141 -9.15 2.40 3.73
N PHE A 142 -9.61 1.14 3.76
CA PHE A 142 -9.30 0.16 2.73
C PHE A 142 -10.58 -0.41 2.13
N TYR A 143 -10.76 -0.21 0.82
CA TYR A 143 -11.90 -0.73 0.06
C TYR A 143 -11.47 -1.80 -0.93
N SER A 144 -12.33 -2.80 -1.11
CA SER A 144 -12.17 -3.74 -2.20
C SER A 144 -12.36 -3.09 -3.56
N GLY A 145 -11.70 -3.67 -4.56
CA GLY A 145 -11.67 -3.20 -5.94
C GLY A 145 -12.19 -4.22 -6.93
N ASP A 146 -12.93 -5.21 -6.45
CA ASP A 146 -13.36 -6.34 -7.25
C ASP A 146 -14.84 -6.10 -7.63
N ARG A 147 -15.16 -6.08 -8.93
CA ARG A 147 -16.54 -5.87 -9.47
C ARG A 147 -17.58 -6.79 -8.81
N ASN A 148 -17.12 -7.88 -8.22
CA ASN A 148 -17.86 -8.77 -7.34
C ASN A 148 -17.26 -8.62 -5.92
N PRO A 149 -17.85 -7.84 -5.00
CA PRO A 149 -19.26 -7.43 -5.00
C PRO A 149 -19.55 -5.98 -5.44
N SER A 150 -18.55 -5.10 -5.58
CA SER A 150 -18.71 -3.73 -6.11
C SER A 150 -17.36 -3.02 -6.29
N GLU A 151 -17.35 -1.91 -7.04
CA GLU A 151 -16.18 -1.04 -7.27
C GLU A 151 -16.42 0.39 -6.77
N LEU A 152 -15.39 1.04 -6.22
CA LEU A 152 -15.51 2.40 -5.68
C LEU A 152 -15.58 3.46 -6.79
N PHE A 153 -14.89 3.21 -7.90
CA PHE A 153 -14.82 4.04 -9.09
C PHE A 153 -15.35 3.25 -10.27
N THR A 154 -16.40 3.75 -10.93
CA THR A 154 -17.02 3.09 -12.07
C THR A 154 -16.00 2.85 -13.18
N GLY A 155 -15.89 1.61 -13.65
CA GLY A 155 -14.96 1.19 -14.69
C GLY A 155 -13.54 0.94 -14.22
N VAL A 156 -13.22 1.12 -12.92
CA VAL A 156 -11.87 0.95 -12.39
C VAL A 156 -11.85 -0.11 -11.29
N LYS A 157 -11.22 -1.25 -11.60
CA LYS A 157 -11.00 -2.35 -10.66
C LYS A 157 -9.76 -2.10 -9.80
N ILE A 158 -9.85 -1.15 -8.88
CA ILE A 158 -8.76 -0.84 -7.97
C ILE A 158 -9.17 -1.04 -6.52
N ARG A 159 -8.32 -1.76 -5.78
CA ARG A 159 -8.44 -1.85 -4.33
C ARG A 159 -7.96 -0.53 -3.74
N ALA A 160 -8.89 0.35 -3.40
CA ALA A 160 -8.60 1.73 -3.04
C ALA A 160 -8.20 1.83 -1.56
N GLY A 161 -7.20 2.68 -1.30
CA GLY A 161 -6.84 3.20 0.00
C GLY A 161 -7.19 4.68 0.05
N ILE A 162 -7.89 5.11 1.11
CA ILE A 162 -8.04 6.53 1.44
C ILE A 162 -7.12 6.81 2.62
N PHE A 163 -6.16 7.70 2.40
CA PHE A 163 -5.25 8.19 3.42
C PHE A 163 -5.67 9.61 3.79
N ILE A 164 -5.77 9.89 5.09
CA ILE A 164 -5.95 11.24 5.63
C ILE A 164 -4.96 11.37 6.78
N SER A 165 -4.30 12.52 6.92
CA SER A 165 -3.37 12.75 8.01
C SER A 165 -3.33 14.20 8.47
N ARG A 166 -2.95 14.37 9.74
CA ARG A 166 -2.68 15.67 10.36
C ARG A 166 -1.39 15.60 11.17
N PRO A 167 -0.66 16.71 11.33
CA PRO A 167 0.61 16.72 12.05
C PRO A 167 0.37 16.42 13.53
N GLN A 168 1.20 15.56 14.11
CA GLN A 168 1.17 15.22 15.53
C GLN A 168 2.54 14.73 16.00
N SER A 169 2.91 15.02 17.24
CA SER A 169 4.21 14.63 17.80
C SER A 169 4.44 13.11 17.85
N SER A 170 3.40 12.32 18.15
CA SER A 170 3.51 10.86 18.38
C SER A 170 3.23 9.98 17.15
N GLY A 171 2.70 10.53 16.05
CA GLY A 171 2.53 9.82 14.78
C GLY A 171 1.67 8.54 14.81
N ARG A 172 0.42 8.61 15.30
CA ARG A 172 -0.44 7.41 15.42
C ARG A 172 -1.08 7.02 14.10
N LYS A 173 -1.40 5.73 13.95
CA LYS A 173 -2.06 5.23 12.74
C LYS A 173 -3.37 4.54 13.09
N PHE A 174 -4.45 5.08 12.56
CA PHE A 174 -5.78 4.53 12.64
C PHE A 174 -6.09 3.83 11.32
N VAL A 175 -6.53 2.58 11.40
CA VAL A 175 -6.75 1.70 10.25
C VAL A 175 -8.14 1.09 10.32
N THR A 176 -8.76 0.87 9.17
CA THR A 176 -9.97 0.03 9.08
C THR A 176 -9.60 -1.41 8.74
N LYS A 177 -10.57 -2.31 8.87
CA LYS A 177 -10.53 -3.59 8.14
C LYS A 177 -10.56 -3.37 6.63
N TYR A 178 -10.33 -4.44 5.87
CA TYR A 178 -10.61 -4.46 4.44
C TYR A 178 -12.12 -4.51 4.19
N ILE A 179 -12.69 -3.42 3.69
CA ILE A 179 -14.13 -3.26 3.49
C ILE A 179 -14.52 -3.81 2.11
N LYS A 180 -15.09 -5.01 2.10
CA LYS A 180 -15.85 -5.56 0.97
C LYS A 180 -17.31 -5.13 1.11
N TYR A 181 -17.94 -4.79 -0.01
CA TYR A 181 -19.34 -4.34 -0.02
C TYR A 181 -20.04 -4.65 -1.34
N TYR A 182 -21.32 -4.97 -1.28
CA TYR A 182 -22.20 -5.09 -2.45
C TYR A 182 -22.65 -3.72 -2.94
N THR A 183 -23.00 -3.64 -4.22
CA THR A 183 -23.52 -2.41 -4.83
C THR A 183 -24.71 -1.83 -4.07
N SER A 184 -25.59 -2.67 -3.51
CA SER A 184 -26.72 -2.24 -2.67
C SER A 184 -26.30 -1.56 -1.36
N GLU A 185 -25.08 -1.83 -0.88
CA GLU A 185 -24.55 -1.26 0.36
C GLU A 185 -23.84 0.08 0.13
N ARG A 186 -23.73 0.55 -1.12
CA ARG A 186 -23.08 1.83 -1.48
C ARG A 186 -23.63 3.03 -0.67
N PRO A 187 -24.95 3.20 -0.45
CA PRO A 187 -25.48 4.32 0.33
C PRO A 187 -25.03 4.35 1.79
N ILE A 188 -24.67 3.20 2.37
CA ILE A 188 -24.27 3.05 3.77
C ILE A 188 -22.77 2.77 3.93
N LEU A 189 -21.99 2.88 2.85
CA LEU A 189 -20.60 2.41 2.83
C LEU A 189 -19.72 3.09 3.88
N PHE A 190 -19.89 4.39 4.07
CA PHE A 190 -19.10 5.16 5.03
C PHE A 190 -19.53 4.90 6.49
N ASN A 191 -20.77 4.47 6.73
CA ASN A 191 -21.24 4.07 8.06
C ASN A 191 -20.55 2.79 8.55
N LYS A 192 -19.92 2.03 7.65
CA LYS A 192 -19.15 0.82 7.98
C LYS A 192 -17.72 1.11 8.44
N ILE A 193 -17.27 2.37 8.39
CA ILE A 193 -15.93 2.75 8.82
C ILE A 193 -15.85 2.63 10.34
N ASN A 194 -14.91 1.80 10.80
CA ASN A 194 -14.53 1.71 12.20
C ASN A 194 -13.01 1.67 12.26
N TYR A 195 -12.43 2.62 12.97
CA TYR A 195 -10.99 2.76 13.10
C TYR A 195 -10.46 2.00 14.31
N THR A 196 -9.34 1.32 14.11
CA THR A 196 -8.54 0.69 15.15
C THR A 196 -7.18 1.38 15.18
N GLU A 197 -6.67 1.70 16.35
CA GLU A 197 -5.29 2.17 16.46
C GLU A 197 -4.33 1.01 16.18
N CYS A 198 -3.51 1.17 15.17
CA CYS A 198 -2.47 0.24 14.74
C CYS A 198 -1.33 0.19 15.78
N PHE A 199 -0.68 -0.96 15.89
CA PHE A 199 0.61 -1.07 16.58
C PHE A 199 1.71 -0.35 15.79
N ASP A 200 2.86 -0.10 16.42
CA ASP A 200 4.01 0.47 15.73
C ASP A 200 4.51 -0.48 14.63
N TYR A 201 4.35 -0.03 13.40
CA TYR A 201 4.69 -0.77 12.19
C TYR A 201 4.98 0.25 11.09
N ILE A 202 5.66 -0.10 10.00
CA ILE A 202 5.90 0.88 8.92
C ILE A 202 4.66 1.13 8.06
N SER A 203 3.99 0.07 7.62
CA SER A 203 2.77 0.14 6.81
C SER A 203 1.51 0.27 7.68
N ALA A 204 0.34 0.35 7.04
CA ALA A 204 -0.97 0.39 7.69
C ALA A 204 -1.70 -0.97 7.51
N PRO A 205 -1.49 -1.95 8.41
CA PRO A 205 -2.19 -3.23 8.35
C PRO A 205 -3.70 -3.04 8.52
N LYS A 206 -4.50 -3.82 7.78
CA LYS A 206 -5.96 -3.79 7.84
C LYS A 206 -6.44 -4.56 9.08
N LEU A 207 -6.83 -3.86 10.14
CA LEU A 207 -7.26 -4.46 11.41
C LEU A 207 -8.77 -4.30 11.63
N ASP A 208 -9.44 -5.40 12.01
CA ASP A 208 -10.87 -5.37 12.37
C ASP A 208 -11.03 -5.21 13.89
N LYS A 209 -11.10 -3.96 14.35
CA LYS A 209 -11.26 -3.61 15.77
C LYS A 209 -10.14 -4.17 16.65
N GLU A 210 -10.31 -4.06 17.96
CA GLU A 210 -9.39 -4.62 18.95
C GLU A 210 -9.24 -6.14 18.83
N ILE A 211 -10.30 -6.87 18.42
CA ILE A 211 -10.19 -8.31 18.22
C ILE A 211 -9.17 -8.65 17.13
N GLY A 212 -9.22 -7.95 16.00
CA GLY A 212 -8.31 -8.15 14.89
C GLY A 212 -6.87 -7.75 15.23
N LYS A 213 -6.69 -6.66 15.98
CA LYS A 213 -5.40 -6.25 16.54
C LYS A 213 -4.82 -7.33 17.46
N ASN A 214 -5.61 -7.80 18.42
CA ASN A 214 -5.21 -8.82 19.39
C ASN A 214 -4.82 -10.15 18.72
N VAL A 215 -5.52 -10.55 17.66
CA VAL A 215 -5.15 -11.75 16.87
C VAL A 215 -3.74 -11.60 16.29
N VAL A 216 -3.44 -10.46 15.64
CA VAL A 216 -2.11 -10.20 15.06
C VAL A 216 -1.05 -10.10 16.15
N THR A 217 -1.32 -9.43 17.26
CA THR A 217 -0.41 -9.32 18.40
C THR A 217 -0.07 -10.70 18.97
N LYS A 218 -1.06 -11.60 19.13
CA LYS A 218 -0.84 -12.99 19.57
C LYS A 218 -0.05 -13.82 18.57
N ILE A 219 -0.24 -13.61 17.26
CA ILE A 219 0.64 -14.24 16.26
C ILE A 219 2.07 -13.76 16.51
N PHE A 220 2.31 -12.46 16.58
CA PHE A 220 3.65 -11.92 16.76
C PHE A 220 4.30 -12.14 18.13
N SER A 221 3.54 -12.58 19.15
CA SER A 221 4.11 -12.95 20.46
C SER A 221 4.82 -14.30 20.47
N PHE A 222 4.62 -15.15 19.45
CA PHE A 222 5.43 -16.36 19.28
C PHE A 222 6.84 -15.99 18.79
N ASP A 223 7.88 -16.70 19.20
CA ASP A 223 9.25 -16.41 18.73
C ASP A 223 9.55 -17.04 17.37
N LYS A 224 9.01 -18.24 17.14
CA LYS A 224 9.32 -19.04 15.96
C LYS A 224 8.55 -18.54 14.74
N LYS A 225 9.25 -18.29 13.63
CA LYS A 225 8.63 -18.01 12.32
C LYS A 225 8.36 -19.32 11.58
N LEU A 226 7.28 -19.39 10.81
CA LEU A 226 7.02 -20.56 9.95
C LEU A 226 8.15 -20.78 8.94
N SER A 227 8.83 -19.72 8.48
CA SER A 227 10.00 -19.87 7.61
C SER A 227 11.18 -20.60 8.22
N SER A 228 11.25 -20.73 9.55
CA SER A 228 12.29 -21.56 10.19
C SER A 228 12.11 -23.05 9.88
N GLU A 229 10.94 -23.43 9.38
CA GLU A 229 10.60 -24.81 9.00
C GLU A 229 10.62 -25.01 7.48
N PHE A 230 11.20 -24.07 6.71
CA PHE A 230 11.35 -24.26 5.26
C PHE A 230 12.53 -25.18 4.95
N TYR A 231 12.22 -26.48 4.82
CA TYR A 231 13.16 -27.55 4.50
C TYR A 231 12.68 -28.32 3.27
N LYS A 232 13.60 -28.84 2.46
CA LYS A 232 13.29 -29.64 1.27
C LYS A 232 12.95 -31.09 1.60
N GLU A 233 12.04 -31.30 2.54
CA GLU A 233 11.56 -32.63 2.95
C GLU A 233 10.19 -32.90 2.35
N GLU A 234 9.27 -31.96 2.54
CA GLU A 234 7.88 -32.07 2.12
C GLU A 234 7.46 -30.80 1.37
N SER A 235 6.31 -30.85 0.70
CA SER A 235 5.81 -29.71 -0.08
C SER A 235 4.33 -29.44 0.15
N ILE A 236 3.99 -28.16 0.15
CA ILE A 236 2.61 -27.66 0.14
C ILE A 236 2.48 -26.70 -1.04
N TYR A 237 1.36 -26.79 -1.75
CA TYR A 237 1.04 -25.93 -2.87
C TYR A 237 -0.05 -24.94 -2.46
N TYR A 238 0.11 -23.66 -2.75
CA TYR A 238 -0.86 -22.63 -2.40
C TYR A 238 -1.28 -21.83 -3.63
N HIS A 239 -2.54 -21.40 -3.67
CA HIS A 239 -3.05 -20.54 -4.73
C HIS A 239 -2.53 -19.11 -4.57
N ALA A 240 -1.84 -18.59 -5.57
CA ALA A 240 -1.11 -17.33 -5.53
C ALA A 240 -2.01 -16.08 -5.62
N ALA A 241 -3.28 -16.23 -6.02
CA ALA A 241 -4.24 -15.14 -6.12
C ALA A 241 -5.57 -15.44 -5.38
N PRO A 242 -5.60 -15.48 -4.03
CA PRO A 242 -6.83 -15.69 -3.27
C PRO A 242 -7.85 -14.57 -3.49
N ILE A 243 -9.14 -14.92 -3.56
CA ILE A 243 -10.24 -13.94 -3.68
C ILE A 243 -11.08 -13.92 -2.39
N TYR A 244 -11.68 -15.06 -2.06
CA TYR A 244 -12.54 -15.22 -0.87
C TYR A 244 -11.85 -15.95 0.27
N TRP A 245 -10.86 -16.79 -0.04
CA TRP A 245 -10.18 -17.65 0.93
C TRP A 245 -8.80 -18.07 0.43
N CYS A 246 -7.85 -18.28 1.34
CA CYS A 246 -6.54 -18.87 1.03
C CYS A 246 -6.68 -20.38 0.85
N LYS A 247 -6.31 -20.89 -0.33
CA LYS A 247 -6.36 -22.32 -0.63
C LYS A 247 -4.96 -22.90 -0.71
N ALA A 248 -4.71 -23.98 0.02
CA ALA A 248 -3.52 -24.81 -0.10
C ALA A 248 -3.86 -26.29 -0.27
N LEU A 249 -2.96 -27.04 -0.90
CA LEU A 249 -3.09 -28.45 -1.27
C LEU A 249 -1.79 -29.21 -0.91
N ILE A 250 -1.93 -30.45 -0.46
CA ILE A 250 -0.78 -31.34 -0.17
C ILE A 250 -0.12 -31.83 -1.46
N ASN A 251 -0.90 -31.99 -2.53
CA ASN A 251 -0.39 -32.31 -3.86
C ASN A 251 -1.32 -31.72 -4.93
N LEU A 252 -0.85 -31.69 -6.17
CA LEU A 252 -1.59 -31.15 -7.31
C LEU A 252 -2.27 -32.24 -8.16
N LYS A 253 -2.21 -33.50 -7.74
CA LYS A 253 -2.59 -34.66 -8.56
C LYS A 253 -4.04 -34.56 -9.06
N ILE A 254 -4.96 -34.20 -8.17
CA ILE A 254 -6.37 -34.04 -8.53
C ILE A 254 -6.59 -32.94 -9.57
N LEU A 255 -5.83 -31.85 -9.49
CA LEU A 255 -5.97 -30.76 -10.45
C LEU A 255 -5.43 -31.19 -11.82
N THR A 256 -4.30 -31.91 -11.85
CA THR A 256 -3.73 -32.44 -13.10
C THR A 256 -4.63 -33.50 -13.72
N GLU A 257 -5.22 -34.39 -12.91
CA GLU A 257 -6.10 -35.46 -13.40
C GLU A 257 -7.42 -34.94 -13.97
N ASN A 258 -7.94 -33.83 -13.42
CA ASN A 258 -9.14 -33.16 -13.92
C ASN A 258 -8.87 -32.15 -15.05
N ASN A 259 -7.66 -32.16 -15.64
CA ASN A 259 -7.25 -31.21 -16.70
C ASN A 259 -7.46 -29.73 -16.33
N LEU A 260 -7.37 -29.39 -15.04
CA LEU A 260 -7.49 -28.01 -14.58
C LEU A 260 -6.18 -27.27 -14.85
N ASN A 261 -6.28 -26.04 -15.34
CA ASN A 261 -5.10 -25.22 -15.60
C ASN A 261 -4.43 -24.81 -14.28
N ILE A 262 -3.28 -25.42 -13.98
CA ILE A 262 -2.46 -25.13 -12.80
C ILE A 262 -1.43 -24.03 -13.09
N ALA A 263 -1.10 -23.81 -14.37
CA ALA A 263 0.07 -23.04 -14.78
C ALA A 263 0.04 -21.61 -14.20
N GLY A 264 0.97 -21.35 -13.28
CA GLY A 264 1.17 -20.04 -12.62
C GLY A 264 0.26 -19.74 -11.43
N SER A 265 -0.87 -20.45 -11.27
CA SER A 265 -1.85 -20.17 -10.21
C SER A 265 -1.48 -20.80 -8.87
N TYR A 266 -0.84 -21.97 -8.87
CA TYR A 266 -0.31 -22.59 -7.66
C TYR A 266 1.21 -22.41 -7.56
N LYS A 267 1.67 -22.05 -6.37
CA LYS A 267 3.07 -21.95 -6.01
C LYS A 267 3.40 -22.96 -4.94
N LYS A 268 4.66 -23.39 -4.89
CA LYS A 268 5.16 -24.40 -3.95
C LYS A 268 5.91 -23.76 -2.79
N ILE A 269 5.74 -24.32 -1.59
CA ILE A 269 6.60 -24.11 -0.43
C ILE A 269 7.13 -25.45 0.02
N ASP A 270 8.44 -25.53 0.19
CA ASP A 270 9.12 -26.63 0.84
C ASP A 270 9.05 -26.45 2.36
N ILE A 271 8.73 -27.52 3.09
CA ILE A 271 8.55 -27.51 4.54
C ILE A 271 9.11 -28.80 5.17
N SER A 272 9.49 -28.74 6.45
CA SER A 272 9.83 -29.95 7.21
C SER A 272 8.65 -30.91 7.28
N ASN A 273 8.94 -32.20 7.30
CA ASN A 273 7.96 -33.24 7.53
C ASN A 273 7.23 -33.03 8.86
N ARG A 274 7.94 -32.53 9.88
CA ARG A 274 7.37 -32.21 11.20
C ARG A 274 6.27 -31.14 11.14
N TYR A 275 6.33 -30.16 10.23
CA TYR A 275 5.36 -29.06 10.19
C TYR A 275 4.39 -29.13 9.02
N LYS A 276 4.49 -30.15 8.16
CA LYS A 276 3.64 -30.30 6.96
C LYS A 276 2.15 -30.21 7.26
N ASN A 277 1.63 -31.02 8.18
CA ASN A 277 0.19 -31.06 8.47
C ASN A 277 -0.30 -29.78 9.16
N PHE A 278 0.46 -29.32 10.16
CA PHE A 278 0.18 -28.05 10.83
C PHE A 278 0.12 -26.88 9.84
N ALA A 279 1.12 -26.75 8.96
CA ALA A 279 1.14 -25.68 7.97
C ALA A 279 -0.02 -25.83 6.99
N PHE A 280 -0.31 -27.03 6.50
CA PHE A 280 -1.44 -27.27 5.59
C PHE A 280 -2.78 -26.82 6.19
N ILE A 281 -3.02 -27.12 7.48
CA ILE A 281 -4.20 -26.67 8.22
C ILE A 281 -4.19 -25.15 8.36
N LEU A 282 -3.05 -24.58 8.79
CA LEU A 282 -2.90 -23.13 8.98
C LEU A 282 -3.19 -22.37 7.68
N LEU A 283 -2.61 -22.77 6.54
CA LEU A 283 -2.76 -22.06 5.27
C LEU A 283 -4.20 -22.05 4.75
N ASN A 284 -4.99 -23.05 5.17
CA ASN A 284 -6.42 -23.17 4.90
C ASN A 284 -7.25 -22.76 6.12
N SER A 285 -6.81 -21.81 6.94
CA SER A 285 -7.56 -21.35 8.12
C SER A 285 -8.01 -19.90 7.98
N THR A 286 -9.08 -19.54 8.72
CA THR A 286 -9.56 -18.16 8.83
C THR A 286 -8.48 -17.26 9.43
N LEU A 287 -7.69 -17.82 10.35
CA LEU A 287 -6.57 -17.14 11.00
C LEU A 287 -5.53 -16.67 9.99
N PHE A 288 -5.06 -17.57 9.12
CA PHE A 288 -4.09 -17.22 8.10
C PHE A 288 -4.68 -16.30 7.03
N PHE A 289 -5.93 -16.55 6.62
CA PHE A 289 -6.61 -15.67 5.66
C PHE A 289 -6.73 -14.24 6.19
N TYR A 290 -7.13 -14.06 7.46
CA TYR A 290 -7.17 -12.76 8.10
C TYR A 290 -5.79 -12.11 8.17
N PHE A 291 -4.75 -12.86 8.57
CA PHE A 291 -3.38 -12.35 8.60
C PHE A 291 -2.91 -11.89 7.22
N TRP A 292 -3.14 -12.68 6.17
CA TRP A 292 -2.81 -12.28 4.80
C TRP A 292 -3.55 -11.01 4.40
N ILE A 293 -4.86 -10.91 4.66
CA ILE A 293 -5.63 -9.68 4.38
C ILE A 293 -5.05 -8.49 5.14
N ALA A 294 -4.64 -8.65 6.41
CA ALA A 294 -4.12 -7.56 7.21
C ALA A 294 -2.87 -6.91 6.57
N PHE A 295 -1.95 -7.71 6.03
CA PHE A 295 -0.64 -7.23 5.58
C PHE A 295 -0.44 -7.17 4.06
N SER A 296 -1.36 -7.70 3.26
CA SER A 296 -1.19 -7.79 1.82
C SER A 296 -1.82 -6.64 1.03
N ASP A 297 -1.64 -6.71 -0.29
CA ASP A 297 -2.40 -5.98 -1.30
C ASP A 297 -3.79 -6.59 -1.56
N CYS A 298 -4.19 -7.61 -0.78
CA CYS A 298 -5.39 -8.42 -0.97
C CYS A 298 -5.49 -9.02 -2.39
N TYR A 299 -4.36 -9.25 -3.05
CA TYR A 299 -4.26 -9.91 -4.36
C TYR A 299 -3.30 -11.07 -4.33
N SER A 300 -2.05 -10.75 -3.98
CA SER A 300 -0.92 -11.60 -4.23
C SER A 300 -0.60 -12.33 -2.94
N LEU A 301 -0.83 -13.64 -2.92
CA LEU A 301 -0.24 -14.50 -1.91
C LEU A 301 1.15 -14.91 -2.39
N THR A 302 2.17 -14.53 -1.62
CA THR A 302 3.58 -14.83 -1.90
C THR A 302 4.23 -15.47 -0.69
N GLN A 303 5.42 -16.03 -0.88
CA GLN A 303 6.12 -16.74 0.19
C GLN A 303 6.35 -15.87 1.44
N LYS A 304 6.45 -14.54 1.25
CA LYS A 304 6.67 -13.54 2.29
C LYS A 304 5.68 -13.64 3.45
N TYR A 305 4.39 -13.85 3.18
CA TYR A 305 3.39 -13.86 4.26
C TYR A 305 3.52 -15.08 5.17
N PHE A 306 3.94 -16.22 4.61
CA PHE A 306 4.29 -17.39 5.41
C PHE A 306 5.56 -17.12 6.21
N SER A 307 6.57 -16.48 5.62
CA SER A 307 7.81 -16.11 6.34
C SER A 307 7.60 -15.12 7.48
N MET A 308 6.58 -14.27 7.37
CA MET A 308 6.22 -13.30 8.40
C MET A 308 5.37 -13.93 9.52
N PHE A 309 4.63 -15.01 9.22
CA PHE A 309 3.76 -15.67 10.18
C PHE A 309 4.58 -16.36 11.28
N ARG A 310 4.21 -16.14 12.54
CA ARG A 310 4.85 -16.75 13.69
C ARG A 310 3.96 -17.82 14.31
N ILE A 311 4.57 -18.91 14.74
CA ILE A 311 3.90 -20.16 15.07
C ILE A 311 4.34 -20.67 16.45
N PRO A 312 3.48 -21.39 17.18
CA PRO A 312 3.89 -22.13 18.36
C PRO A 312 4.89 -23.24 18.00
N ASN A 313 5.63 -23.71 19.01
CA ASN A 313 6.38 -24.96 18.89
C ASN A 313 5.39 -26.13 18.93
N VAL A 314 5.08 -26.68 17.76
CA VAL A 314 4.15 -27.80 17.61
C VAL A 314 4.91 -29.10 17.35
N CYS A 315 4.45 -30.18 17.96
CA CYS A 315 4.80 -31.54 17.57
C CYS A 315 3.62 -32.12 16.79
N ASP A 316 3.87 -32.63 15.60
CA ASP A 316 2.84 -33.22 14.76
C ASP A 316 2.24 -34.45 15.48
N ASN A 317 1.02 -34.29 15.99
CA ASN A 317 0.33 -35.32 16.76
C ASN A 317 -0.73 -36.03 15.90
N SER A 318 -1.31 -37.10 16.45
CA SER A 318 -2.36 -37.87 15.76
C SER A 318 -3.55 -37.00 15.34
N GLU A 319 -3.90 -36.00 16.14
CA GLU A 319 -5.03 -35.10 15.87
C GLU A 319 -4.77 -34.19 14.67
N LEU A 320 -3.60 -33.55 14.59
CA LEU A 320 -3.22 -32.72 13.43
C LEU A 320 -3.19 -33.54 12.13
N LYS A 321 -2.68 -34.78 12.19
CA LYS A 321 -2.69 -35.69 11.04
C LYS A 321 -4.12 -36.04 10.61
N LYS A 322 -5.01 -36.30 11.57
CA LYS A 322 -6.42 -36.59 11.30
C LYS A 322 -7.11 -35.39 10.64
N VAL A 323 -7.00 -34.20 11.24
CA VAL A 323 -7.59 -32.96 10.71
C VAL A 323 -7.04 -32.62 9.33
N ALA A 324 -5.73 -32.75 9.10
CA ALA A 324 -5.12 -32.52 7.80
C ALA A 324 -5.65 -33.50 6.74
N LYS A 325 -5.86 -34.76 7.10
CA LYS A 325 -6.43 -35.77 6.20
C LYS A 325 -7.89 -35.46 5.85
N GLU A 326 -8.72 -35.14 6.84
CA GLU A 326 -10.12 -34.76 6.65
C GLU A 326 -10.23 -33.52 5.75
N LEU A 327 -9.48 -32.47 6.07
CA LEU A 327 -9.42 -31.26 5.26
C LEU A 327 -8.92 -31.54 3.84
N SER A 328 -7.88 -32.36 3.67
CA SER A 328 -7.39 -32.72 2.34
C SER A 328 -8.48 -33.41 1.51
N ASN A 329 -9.28 -34.28 2.10
CA ASN A 329 -10.38 -34.95 1.40
C ASN A 329 -11.49 -33.97 1.02
N ASP A 330 -11.81 -33.00 1.87
CA ASP A 330 -12.83 -31.99 1.57
C ASP A 330 -12.37 -31.02 0.48
N MET A 331 -11.09 -30.66 0.43
CA MET A 331 -10.53 -29.79 -0.61
C MET A 331 -10.53 -30.43 -2.01
N ILE A 332 -10.73 -31.74 -2.09
CA ILE A 332 -10.77 -32.56 -3.30
C ILE A 332 -12.21 -32.76 -3.81
N LYS A 333 -13.22 -32.60 -2.95
CA LYS A 333 -14.64 -32.61 -3.34
C LYS A 333 -14.93 -31.30 -4.08
N ILE A 334 -14.67 -31.29 -5.39
CA ILE A 334 -15.02 -30.20 -6.31
C ILE A 334 -16.49 -30.30 -6.67
#